data_AF-A0A433A0R0-F1
#
_entry.id   AF-A0A433A0R0-F1
#
_cell.length_a   1.000
_cell.length_b   1.000
_cell.length_c   1.000
_cell.angle_alpha   90.00
_cell.angle_beta   90.00
_cell.angle_gamma   90.00
#
_symmetry.space_group_name_H-M   'P 1'
#
loop_
_entity.id
_entity.type
_entity.pdbx_description
1 polymer ?
#
loop_
_entity_poly.entity_id
_entity_poly.type
_entity_poly.pdbx_seq_one_letter_code
_entity_poly.pdbx_strand_id
1 'polypeptide(L)' 'MSKVKDSYFSRKFTEWDIIGFLNEKRQEGPLKQKLDSYIKSLKIIANTEQGRRQEKAQLLIDNYRKASDFSLEMLNVK' A
#
# COMPACT_ATOMS: atom_id res chain seq x y z
N MET A 1 -1.89 -6.34 -18.49
CA MET A 1 -2.50 -5.62 -17.34
C MET A 1 -2.62 -6.58 -16.17
N SER A 2 -1.82 -6.41 -15.12
CA SER A 2 -2.01 -7.16 -13.87
C SER A 2 -3.26 -6.60 -13.18
N LYS A 3 -4.27 -7.43 -12.92
CA LYS A 3 -5.44 -7.03 -12.12
C LYS A 3 -5.06 -7.16 -10.64
N VAL A 4 -5.48 -6.21 -9.80
CA VAL A 4 -5.43 -6.43 -8.35
C VAL A 4 -6.35 -7.59 -8.00
N LYS A 5 -5.77 -8.66 -7.46
CA LYS A 5 -6.50 -9.88 -7.08
C LYS A 5 -6.88 -9.92 -5.60
N ASP A 6 -6.40 -8.99 -4.79
CA ASP A 6 -6.64 -9.02 -3.36
C ASP A 6 -8.01 -8.42 -3.02
N SER A 7 -8.85 -9.21 -2.33
CA SER A 7 -10.21 -8.84 -1.95
C SER A 7 -10.25 -7.61 -1.04
N TYR A 8 -9.15 -7.28 -0.35
CA TYR A 8 -9.05 -6.06 0.45
C TYR A 8 -9.39 -4.80 -0.37
N PHE A 9 -8.91 -4.71 -1.61
CA PHE A 9 -9.13 -3.56 -2.48
C PHE A 9 -10.50 -3.57 -3.20
N SER A 10 -11.36 -4.57 -2.93
CA SER A 10 -12.76 -4.51 -3.34
C SER A 10 -13.60 -3.57 -2.45
N ARG A 11 -13.08 -3.20 -1.27
CA ARG A 11 -13.72 -2.29 -0.30
C ARG A 11 -13.81 -0.85 -0.78
N LYS A 12 -14.54 -0.03 -0.03
CA LYS A 12 -14.54 1.42 -0.27
C LYS A 12 -13.13 1.95 -0.06
N PHE A 13 -12.67 2.81 -0.96
CA PHE A 13 -11.31 3.37 -0.89
C PHE A 13 -11.01 4.12 0.41
N THR A 14 -12.05 4.63 1.07
CA THR A 14 -11.95 5.29 2.39
C THR A 14 -11.56 4.34 3.52
N GLU A 15 -11.76 3.03 3.33
CA GLU A 15 -11.47 1.98 4.30
C GLU A 15 -10.07 1.37 4.11
N TRP A 16 -9.31 1.86 3.12
CA TRP A 16 -7.98 1.35 2.82
C TRP A 16 -6.91 1.99 3.69
N ASP A 17 -6.20 1.13 4.42
CA ASP A 17 -4.97 1.42 5.13
C ASP A 17 -4.13 0.14 5.26
N ILE A 18 -2.88 0.28 5.72
CA ILE A 18 -2.01 -0.88 5.87
C ILE A 18 -2.35 -1.77 7.05
N ILE A 19 -2.82 -1.19 8.15
CA ILE A 19 -3.05 -1.91 9.39
C ILE A 19 -4.21 -2.90 9.17
N GLY A 20 -5.27 -2.45 8.51
CA GLY A 20 -6.39 -3.26 8.05
C GLY A 20 -5.93 -4.37 7.11
N PHE A 21 -5.12 -4.05 6.09
CA PHE A 21 -4.59 -5.07 5.18
C PHE A 21 -3.76 -6.13 5.92
N LEU A 22 -2.83 -5.72 6.78
CA LEU A 22 -1.96 -6.63 7.53
C LEU A 22 -2.74 -7.47 8.55
N ASN A 23 -3.81 -6.92 9.15
CA ASN A 23 -4.67 -7.65 10.07
C ASN A 23 -5.44 -8.76 9.37
N GLU A 24 -5.94 -8.54 8.16
CA GLU A 24 -6.59 -9.59 7.36
C GLU A 24 -5.61 -10.64 6.88
N LYS A 25 -4.40 -10.19 6.54
CA LYS A 25 -3.30 -11.06 6.11
C LYS A 25 -2.52 -11.63 7.28
N ARG A 26 -3.01 -11.56 8.53
CA ARG A 26 -2.23 -11.92 9.73
C ARG A 26 -1.62 -13.31 9.64
N GLN A 27 -2.33 -14.27 9.06
CA GLN A 27 -1.88 -15.67 8.91
C GLN A 27 -1.01 -15.94 7.65
N GLU A 28 -0.90 -14.99 6.72
CA GLU A 28 -0.30 -15.22 5.38
C GLU A 28 1.18 -14.76 5.29
N GLY A 29 2.13 -15.55 5.77
CA GLY A 29 3.56 -15.38 5.46
C GLY A 29 4.29 -14.20 6.15
N PRO A 30 5.56 -13.93 5.76
CA PRO A 30 6.41 -12.89 6.35
C PRO A 30 5.88 -11.46 6.12
N LEU A 31 6.10 -10.57 7.10
CA LEU A 31 5.69 -9.16 7.04
C LEU A 31 6.17 -8.45 5.77
N LYS A 32 7.41 -8.68 5.35
CA LYS A 32 7.98 -8.10 4.13
C LYS A 32 7.18 -8.46 2.88
N GLN A 33 6.77 -9.72 2.74
CA GLN A 33 5.99 -10.16 1.57
C GLN A 33 4.60 -9.54 1.56
N LYS A 34 3.97 -9.37 2.74
CA LYS A 34 2.68 -8.68 2.87
C LYS A 34 2.79 -7.22 2.44
N LEU A 35 3.82 -6.52 2.92
CA LEU A 35 4.10 -5.13 2.53
C LEU A 35 4.35 -5.01 1.03
N ASP A 36 5.17 -5.90 0.46
CA ASP A 36 5.42 -5.93 -0.99
C ASP A 36 4.13 -6.15 -1.79
N SER A 37 3.26 -7.07 -1.34
CA SER A 37 1.97 -7.34 -1.97
C SER A 37 1.02 -6.13 -1.89
N TYR A 38 0.95 -5.49 -0.74
CA TYR A 38 0.15 -4.28 -0.52
C TYR A 38 0.59 -3.15 -1.46
N ILE A 39 1.88 -2.84 -1.47
CA ILE A 39 2.45 -1.77 -2.30
C ILE A 39 2.28 -2.08 -3.80
N LYS A 40 2.50 -3.33 -4.22
CA LYS A 40 2.26 -3.75 -5.61
C LYS A 40 0.80 -3.56 -6.02
N SER A 41 -0.14 -3.90 -5.16
CA SER A 41 -1.57 -3.73 -5.42
C SER A 41 -1.95 -2.26 -5.54
N LEU A 42 -1.46 -1.39 -4.64
CA LEU A 42 -1.64 0.05 -4.76
C LEU A 42 -1.08 0.61 -6.05
N LYS A 43 0.14 0.19 -6.45
CA LYS A 43 0.76 0.64 -7.72
C LYS A 43 -0.05 0.23 -8.94
N ILE A 44 -0.63 -0.96 -8.93
CA ILE A 44 -1.53 -1.40 -10.00
C ILE A 44 -2.75 -0.47 -10.04
N ILE A 45 -3.44 -0.25 -8.92
CA ILE A 45 -4.62 0.61 -8.85
C ILE A 45 -4.31 2.03 -9.34
N ALA A 46 -3.22 2.63 -8.86
CA ALA A 46 -2.79 3.97 -9.25
C ALA A 46 -2.51 4.11 -10.76
N ASN A 47 -2.11 3.02 -11.41
CA ASN A 47 -1.79 3.00 -12.84
C ASN A 47 -2.96 2.57 -13.74
N THR A 48 -3.95 1.83 -13.22
CA THR A 48 -5.00 1.21 -14.05
C THR A 48 -6.41 1.72 -13.77
N GLU A 49 -6.67 2.28 -12.59
CA GLU A 49 -7.98 2.84 -12.25
C GLU A 49 -7.98 4.38 -12.41
N GLN A 50 -9.18 4.97 -12.38
CA GLN A 50 -9.37 6.42 -12.50
C GLN A 50 -10.15 6.98 -11.30
N GLY A 51 -9.98 8.28 -11.05
CA GLY A 51 -10.72 9.03 -10.02
C GLY A 51 -10.29 8.69 -8.58
N ARG A 52 -11.24 8.71 -7.64
CA ARG A 52 -10.93 8.66 -6.20
C ARG A 52 -10.13 7.43 -5.75
N ARG A 53 -10.32 6.29 -6.40
CA ARG A 53 -9.55 5.06 -6.10
C ARG A 53 -8.09 5.20 -6.52
N GLN A 54 -7.84 5.78 -7.68
CA GLN A 54 -6.50 6.12 -8.17
C GLN A 54 -5.80 7.11 -7.22
N GLU A 55 -6.48 8.21 -6.90
CA GLU A 55 -5.97 9.27 -6.01
C GLU A 55 -5.62 8.71 -4.62
N LYS A 56 -6.51 7.89 -4.04
CA LYS A 56 -6.27 7.26 -2.74
C LYS A 56 -5.09 6.29 -2.79
N ALA A 57 -4.95 5.50 -3.86
CA ALA A 57 -3.83 4.59 -4.00
C ALA A 57 -2.50 5.33 -4.11
N GLN A 58 -2.47 6.42 -4.87
CA GLN A 58 -1.28 7.28 -4.98
C GLN A 58 -0.92 7.93 -3.64
N LEU A 59 -1.92 8.47 -2.93
CA LEU A 59 -1.72 9.06 -1.59
C LEU A 59 -1.09 8.06 -0.60
N LEU A 60 -1.58 6.81 -0.59
CA LEU A 60 -1.04 5.77 0.27
C LEU A 60 0.42 5.46 -0.11
N ILE A 61 0.74 5.31 -1.41
CA ILE A 61 2.13 5.11 -1.89
C ILE A 61 3.04 6.27 -1.46
N ASP A 62 2.59 7.50 -1.60
CA ASP A 62 3.38 8.68 -1.26
C ASP A 62 3.65 8.78 0.24
N ASN A 63 2.66 8.44 1.08
CA ASN A 63 2.85 8.35 2.53
C ASN A 63 3.90 7.30 2.89
N TYR A 64 3.93 6.16 2.18
CA TYR A 64 4.96 5.14 2.36
C TYR A 64 6.36 5.62 2.02
N ARG A 65 6.51 6.30 0.88
CA ARG A 65 7.79 6.85 0.46
C ARG A 65 8.30 7.90 1.44
N LYS A 66 7.44 8.82 1.85
CA LYS A 66 7.79 9.83 2.86
C LYS A 66 8.21 9.18 4.18
N ALA A 67 7.52 8.13 4.63
CA ALA A 67 7.91 7.41 5.84
C ALA A 67 9.25 6.67 5.70
N SER A 68 9.55 6.09 4.53
CA SER A 68 10.86 5.47 4.27
C SER A 68 11.98 6.49 4.19
N ASP A 69 11.74 7.63 3.55
CA ASP A 69 12.71 8.71 3.40
C ASP A 69 13.01 9.35 4.76
N PHE A 70 11.96 9.59 5.57
CA PHE A 70 12.10 10.07 6.95
C PHE A 70 12.86 9.08 7.84
N SER A 71 12.62 7.78 7.67
CA SER A 71 13.36 6.73 8.40
C SER A 71 14.84 6.67 8.01
N LEU A 72 15.18 7.01 6.76
CA LEU A 72 16.57 7.11 6.29
C LEU A 72 17.24 8.42 6.73
N GLU A 73 16.52 9.54 6.76
CA GLU A 73 17.03 10.82 7.27
C GLU A 73 17.40 10.75 8.76
N MET A 74 16.59 10.06 9.58
CA MET A 74 16.89 9.84 11.00
C MET A 74 18.12 8.94 11.26
N LEU A 75 18.51 8.12 10.29
CA LEU A 75 19.72 7.28 10.37
C LEU A 75 20.98 7.98 9.85
N ASN A 76 20.84 9.19 9.27
CA ASN A 76 21.93 9.93 8.66
C ASN A 76 22.46 11.07 9.55
N VAL A 77 22.14 11.05 10.85
CA VAL A 77 22.74 11.95 11.83
C VAL A 77 24.15 11.44 12.15
N LYS A 78 25.15 12.13 11.62
CA LYS A 78 26.57 11.99 11.95
C LYS A 78 26.86 12.43 13.38
#